data_AF-A0A354X3D0-F1
#
_entry.id   AF-A0A354X3D0-F1
#
_cell.length_a   1.000
_cell.length_b   1.000
_cell.length_c   1.000
_cell.angle_alpha   90.00
_cell.angle_beta   90.00
_cell.angle_gamma   90.00
#
_symmetry.space_group_name_H-M   'P 1'
#
loop_
_entity.id
_entity.type
_entity.pdbx_description
1 polymer ?
#
loop_
_entity_poly.entity_id
_entity_poly.type
_entity_poly.pdbx_seq_one_letter_code
_entity_poly.pdbx_strand_id
1 'polypeptide(L)'
;MVETLYINDYFGFKDEAKKYVEELVREVEKNIDTMPKKKAPRYFSKYGDGLYYIRCRRNKATTWYFFFSIRKDGYYIEYIGNNHIIAQYL
;
A
#
# COMPACT_ATOMS: atom_id res chain seq x y z
N MET A 1 -3.32 2.89 -9.73
CA MET A 1 -2.16 3.39 -8.96
C MET A 1 -1.21 4.22 -9.82
N VAL A 2 -0.60 3.66 -10.89
CA VAL A 2 0.31 4.39 -11.80
C VAL A 2 -0.34 5.65 -12.39
N GLU A 3 -1.56 5.52 -12.95
CA GLU A 3 -2.27 6.65 -13.55
C GLU A 3 -2.65 7.71 -12.52
N THR A 4 -3.05 7.31 -11.32
CA THR A 4 -3.32 8.23 -10.22
C THR A 4 -2.08 9.05 -9.85
N LEU A 5 -0.89 8.42 -9.83
CA LEU A 5 0.36 9.12 -9.50
C LEU A 5 0.78 10.07 -10.61
N TYR A 6 0.58 9.69 -11.87
CA TYR A 6 0.85 10.56 -13.01
C TYR A 6 -0.12 11.75 -13.08
N ILE A 7 -1.43 11.50 -12.95
CA ILE A 7 -2.46 12.55 -13.03
C ILE A 7 -2.37 13.56 -11.89
N ASN A 8 -1.93 13.13 -10.69
CA ASN A 8 -1.76 14.03 -9.55
C ASN A 8 -0.36 14.68 -9.51
N ASP A 9 0.36 14.72 -10.64
CA ASP A 9 1.69 15.35 -10.80
C ASP A 9 2.76 14.89 -9.78
N TYR A 10 2.64 13.67 -9.24
CA TYR A 10 3.71 13.09 -8.42
C TYR A 10 4.94 12.74 -9.27
N PHE A 11 4.76 12.53 -10.58
CA PHE A 11 5.82 12.24 -11.54
C PHE A 11 5.55 12.98 -12.84
N GLY A 12 6.59 13.57 -13.44
CA GLY A 12 6.50 14.27 -14.71
C GLY A 12 6.29 13.33 -15.91
N PHE A 13 6.57 12.03 -15.73
CA PHE A 13 6.43 11.01 -16.77
C PHE A 13 5.73 9.75 -16.25
N LYS A 14 4.85 9.18 -17.08
CA LYS A 14 4.09 7.95 -16.74
C LYS A 14 5.01 6.75 -16.49
N ASP A 15 6.15 6.67 -17.18
CA ASP A 15 7.13 5.59 -17.01
C ASP A 15 7.84 5.66 -15.67
N GLU A 16 8.11 6.86 -15.14
CA GLU A 16 8.67 7.03 -13.80
C GLU A 16 7.67 6.59 -12.73
N ALA A 17 6.39 6.97 -12.90
CA ALA A 17 5.31 6.51 -12.03
C ALA A 17 5.16 4.97 -12.08
N LYS A 18 5.31 4.38 -13.27
CA LYS A 18 5.25 2.91 -13.45
C LYS A 18 6.41 2.24 -12.72
N LYS A 19 7.64 2.68 -12.97
CA LYS A 19 8.85 2.15 -12.32
C LYS A 19 8.74 2.22 -10.79
N TYR A 20 8.28 3.36 -10.27
CA TYR A 20 8.06 3.54 -8.84
C TYR A 20 7.07 2.52 -8.25
N VAL A 21 5.93 2.30 -8.93
CA VAL A 21 4.92 1.34 -8.47
C VAL A 21 5.45 -0.09 -8.53
N GLU A 22 6.18 -0.45 -9.60
CA GLU A 22 6.77 -1.78 -9.75
C GLU A 22 7.80 -2.08 -8.65
N GLU A 23 8.70 -1.13 -8.34
CA GLU A 23 9.67 -1.27 -7.25
C GLU A 23 8.98 -1.40 -5.89
N LEU A 24 7.92 -0.63 -5.67
CA LEU A 24 7.14 -0.67 -4.44
C LEU A 24 6.43 -2.01 -4.23
N VAL A 25 5.78 -2.52 -5.28
CA VAL A 25 5.10 -3.83 -5.21
C VAL A 25 6.11 -4.95 -5.03
N ARG A 26 7.22 -4.94 -5.77
CA ARG A 26 8.29 -5.96 -5.63
C ARG A 26 8.88 -6.01 -4.23
N GLU A 27 9.07 -4.87 -3.58
CA GLU A 27 9.54 -4.83 -2.19
C GLU A 27 8.55 -5.50 -1.24
N VAL A 28 7.26 -5.23 -1.40
CA VAL A 28 6.21 -5.84 -0.57
C VAL A 28 6.14 -7.34 -0.85
N GLU A 29 6.08 -7.76 -2.10
CA GLU A 29 6.03 -9.19 -2.47
C GLU A 29 7.19 -9.98 -1.88
N LYS A 30 8.40 -9.41 -1.89
CA LYS A 30 9.61 -10.06 -1.38
C LYS A 30 9.68 -10.15 0.15
N ASN A 31 9.07 -9.20 0.87
CA ASN A 31 9.30 -9.02 2.31
C ASN A 31 8.05 -8.99 3.18
N ILE A 32 6.84 -9.17 2.62
CA ILE A 32 5.57 -9.06 3.37
C ILE A 32 5.50 -10.03 4.56
N ASP A 33 6.16 -11.18 4.45
CA ASP A 33 6.29 -12.19 5.48
C ASP A 33 7.08 -11.71 6.71
N THR A 34 8.13 -10.92 6.51
CA THR A 34 9.00 -10.38 7.57
C THR A 34 8.61 -8.98 8.03
N MET A 35 7.85 -8.23 7.22
CA MET A 35 7.40 -6.88 7.57
C MET A 35 6.47 -6.87 8.79
N PRO A 36 6.56 -5.81 9.64
CA PRO A 36 5.71 -5.67 10.82
C PRO A 36 4.26 -5.39 10.42
N LYS A 37 3.38 -6.35 10.74
CA LYS A 37 1.96 -6.32 10.40
C LYS A 37 1.16 -5.75 11.57
N LYS A 38 0.19 -4.89 11.26
CA LYS A 38 -0.74 -4.32 12.25
C LYS A 38 -2.16 -4.69 11.87
N LYS A 39 -3.05 -4.89 12.84
CA LYS A 39 -4.48 -5.04 12.55
C LYS A 39 -5.03 -3.72 12.00
N ALA A 40 -5.82 -3.80 10.94
CA ALA A 40 -6.46 -2.65 10.35
C ALA A 40 -7.63 -2.16 11.23
N PRO A 41 -7.79 -0.83 11.40
CA PRO A 41 -8.98 -0.26 12.02
C PRO A 41 -10.27 -0.63 11.28
N ARG A 42 -11.40 -0.62 11.99
CA ARG A 42 -12.74 -0.97 11.45
C ARG A 42 -13.14 -0.14 10.23
N TYR A 43 -12.62 1.07 10.09
CA TYR A 43 -12.82 1.90 8.89
C TYR A 43 -12.48 1.16 7.58
N PHE A 44 -11.50 0.25 7.63
CA PHE A 44 -11.05 -0.53 6.48
C PHE A 44 -11.87 -1.80 6.23
N SER A 45 -12.86 -2.14 7.06
CA SER A 45 -13.74 -3.29 6.85
C SER A 45 -14.48 -3.26 5.50
N LYS A 46 -14.66 -2.07 4.90
CA LYS A 46 -15.22 -1.91 3.55
C LYS A 46 -14.39 -2.57 2.44
N TYR A 47 -13.13 -2.88 2.71
CA TYR A 47 -12.24 -3.61 1.79
C TYR A 47 -12.08 -5.10 2.17
N GLY A 48 -12.72 -5.54 3.26
CA GLY A 48 -12.61 -6.89 3.80
C GLY A 48 -12.54 -6.88 5.33
N ASP A 49 -13.03 -7.94 5.97
CA ASP A 49 -13.05 -8.01 7.43
C ASP A 49 -11.74 -8.53 8.03
N GLY A 50 -11.37 -7.98 9.18
CA GLY A 50 -10.21 -8.45 9.96
C GLY A 50 -8.86 -8.28 9.26
N LEU A 51 -8.73 -7.28 8.38
CA LEU A 51 -7.50 -7.06 7.61
C LEU A 51 -6.30 -6.73 8.49
N TYR A 52 -5.13 -7.04 7.96
CA TYR A 52 -3.86 -6.52 8.43
C TYR A 52 -3.37 -5.42 7.49
N TYR A 53 -2.42 -4.62 7.95
CA TYR A 53 -1.69 -3.71 7.09
C TYR A 53 -0.20 -3.64 7.42
N ILE A 54 0.59 -3.31 6.41
CA ILE A 54 2.00 -2.93 6.52
C ILE A 54 2.19 -1.50 6.03
N ARG A 55 3.29 -0.88 6.45
CA ARG A 55 3.64 0.50 6.13
C ARG A 55 4.97 0.56 5.40
N CYS A 56 4.96 1.04 4.15
CA CYS A 56 6.14 1.25 3.32
C CYS A 56 6.45 2.75 3.20
N ARG A 57 7.38 3.24 4.03
CA ARG A 57 7.80 4.64 4.00
C ARG A 57 8.78 4.84 2.83
N ARG A 58 8.47 5.78 1.94
CA ARG A 58 9.30 6.09 0.77
C ARG A 58 10.18 7.31 1.01
N ASN A 59 9.65 8.31 1.69
CA ASN A 59 10.40 9.50 2.11
C ASN A 59 9.71 10.16 3.34
N LYS A 60 10.06 11.41 3.66
CA LYS A 60 9.47 12.14 4.78
C LYS A 60 7.97 12.43 4.60
N ALA A 61 7.53 12.69 3.36
CA ALA A 61 6.17 13.08 3.00
C ALA A 61 5.30 11.91 2.52
N THR A 62 5.90 10.83 2.00
CA THR A 62 5.19 9.74 1.33
C THR A 62 5.38 8.42 2.05
N THR A 63 4.26 7.84 2.45
CA THR A 63 4.16 6.50 3.02
C THR A 63 2.99 5.77 2.38
N TRP A 64 3.23 4.55 1.95
CA TRP A 64 2.20 3.65 1.43
C TRP A 64 1.75 2.65 2.48
N TYR A 65 0.48 2.30 2.43
CA TYR A 65 -0.15 1.31 3.28
C TYR A 65 -0.75 0.22 2.39
N PHE A 66 -0.40 -1.02 2.68
CA PHE A 66 -0.95 -2.20 2.01
C PHE A 66 -1.81 -2.92 3.01
N PHE A 67 -3.11 -2.98 2.74
CA PHE A 67 -4.09 -3.72 3.52
C PHE A 67 -4.32 -5.06 2.86
N PHE A 68 -4.30 -6.12 3.66
CA PHE A 68 -4.35 -7.48 3.14
C PHE A 68 -5.03 -8.45 4.11
N SER A 69 -5.56 -9.53 3.53
CA SER A 69 -5.98 -10.71 4.26
C SER A 69 -4.87 -11.77 4.24
N ILE A 70 -4.78 -12.55 5.32
CA ILE A 70 -3.90 -13.73 5.39
C ILE A 70 -4.79 -14.95 5.23
N ARG A 71 -4.56 -15.71 4.16
CA ARG A 71 -5.29 -16.94 3.84
C ARG A 71 -4.31 -18.11 3.81
N LYS A 72 -4.80 -19.35 3.68
CA LYS A 72 -3.94 -20.55 3.73
C LYS A 72 -2.85 -20.56 2.66
N ASP A 73 -3.15 -19.95 1.52
CA ASP A 73 -2.35 -19.89 0.30
C ASP A 73 -1.50 -18.61 0.17
N GLY A 74 -1.60 -17.69 1.14
CA GLY A 74 -0.70 -16.54 1.22
C GLY A 74 -1.36 -15.23 1.61
N TYR A 75 -0.77 -14.14 1.12
CA TYR A 75 -1.18 -12.76 1.42
C TYR A 75 -1.94 -12.19 0.23
N TYR A 76 -3.13 -11.65 0.49
CA TYR A 76 -4.02 -11.08 -0.53
C TYR A 76 -4.16 -9.59 -0.28
N ILE A 77 -3.55 -8.78 -1.15
CA ILE A 77 -3.67 -7.33 -1.06
C ILE A 77 -5.08 -6.91 -1.47
N GLU A 78 -5.86 -6.41 -0.52
CA GLU A 78 -7.24 -5.98 -0.73
C GLU A 78 -7.32 -4.47 -1.05
N TYR A 79 -6.37 -3.68 -0.52
CA TYR A 79 -6.34 -2.24 -0.76
C TYR A 79 -4.95 -1.63 -0.56
N ILE A 80 -4.60 -0.65 -1.39
CA ILE A 80 -3.35 0.12 -1.30
C ILE A 80 -3.70 1.61 -1.26
N GLY A 81 -3.14 2.34 -0.29
CA GLY A 81 -3.36 3.78 -0.17
C GLY A 81 -2.12 4.52 0.33
N ASN A 82 -2.01 5.80 -0.01
CA ASN A 82 -0.96 6.66 0.52
C ASN A 82 -1.41 7.39 1.79
N ASN A 83 -0.46 7.93 2.55
CA ASN A 83 -0.73 8.67 3.78
C ASN A 83 -1.61 9.90 3.60
N HIS A 84 -1.64 10.53 2.42
CA HIS A 84 -2.50 11.69 2.17
C HIS A 84 -4.00 11.35 2.30
N ILE A 85 -4.37 10.10 2.04
CA ILE A 85 -5.76 9.62 2.19
C ILE A 85 -5.92 8.86 3.51
N ILE A 86 -4.92 8.05 3.88
CA ILE A 86 -5.04 7.00 4.89
C ILE A 86 -4.71 7.46 6.31
N ALA A 87 -3.83 8.45 6.49
CA ALA A 87 -3.30 8.77 7.81
C ALA A 87 -4.37 9.20 8.83
N GLN A 88 -5.47 9.80 8.38
CA GLN A 88 -6.57 10.21 9.25
C GLN A 88 -7.41 9.03 9.79
N TYR A 89 -7.22 7.83 9.25
CA TYR A 89 -8.01 6.64 9.59
C TYR A 89 -7.19 5.55 10.30
N LEU A 90 -5.90 5.81 10.57
CA LEU A 90 -4.96 4.89 11.23
C LEU A 90 -4.55 5.41 12.61
#